data_AF-A0A955DAX5-F1
#
_entry.id   AF-A0A955DAX5-F1
#
_cell.length_a   1.000
_cell.length_b   1.000
_cell.length_c   1.000
_cell.angle_alpha   90.00
_cell.angle_beta   90.00
_cell.angle_gamma   90.00
#
_symmetry.space_group_name_H-M   'P 1'
#
loop_
_entity.id
_entity.type
_entity.pdbx_description
1 polymer ?
#
loop_
_entity_poly.entity_id
_entity_poly.type
_entity_poly.pdbx_seq_one_letter_code
_entity_poly.pdbx_strand_id
1 'polypeptide(L)'
;EAAKGVLETRYPGIRVCGTQSPERGFENDAGVLERLEASVADSRPEIVLIALGSPKQEYLGERLLEVMPGAWFIGCGISFSFMSGHVRRAPAWMQRCGLEWLHRLAQEPRRLARRYLVEGIPFAASLLFGAFRERLGEAAGREPIPSPPRPRRVDARGTPPRPAPWGTPGRTTTPASRPGT
;
A
#
# COMPACT_ATOMS: atom_id res chain seq x y z
N GLU A 1 9.85 -23.97 0.05
CA GLU A 1 11.20 -24.49 -0.24
C GLU A 1 12.09 -23.59 -1.10
N ALA A 2 11.87 -23.41 -2.40
CA ALA A 2 12.82 -22.65 -3.25
C ALA A 2 13.12 -21.22 -2.74
N ALA A 3 12.09 -20.50 -2.26
CA ALA A 3 12.26 -19.17 -1.67
C ALA A 3 13.11 -19.18 -0.38
N LYS A 4 13.01 -20.24 0.45
CA LYS A 4 13.81 -20.40 1.67
C LYS A 4 15.30 -20.49 1.35
N GLY A 5 15.68 -21.32 0.37
CA GLY A 5 17.08 -21.46 -0.02
C GLY A 5 17.70 -20.16 -0.54
N VAL A 6 16.93 -19.36 -1.29
CA VAL A 6 17.38 -18.02 -1.74
C VAL A 6 17.58 -17.07 -0.56
N LEU A 7 16.69 -17.08 0.43
CA LEU A 7 16.81 -16.24 1.62
C LEU A 7 18.01 -16.62 2.47
N GLU A 8 18.21 -17.91 2.74
CA GLU A 8 19.33 -18.41 3.54
C GLU A 8 20.68 -18.12 2.87
N THR A 9 20.75 -18.22 1.53
CA THR A 9 21.95 -17.86 0.78
C THR A 9 22.22 -16.36 0.83
N ARG A 10 21.19 -15.52 0.70
CA ARG A 10 21.34 -14.07 0.63
C ARG A 10 21.53 -13.42 2.02
N TYR A 11 21.03 -14.05 3.07
CA TYR A 11 21.06 -13.55 4.44
C TYR A 11 21.53 -14.66 5.40
N PRO A 12 22.84 -14.86 5.57
CA PRO A 12 23.39 -16.00 6.33
C PRO A 12 22.99 -16.08 7.82
N GLY A 13 22.45 -15.00 8.39
CA GLY A 13 21.93 -14.97 9.77
C GLY A 13 20.42 -15.19 9.88
N ILE A 14 19.70 -15.37 8.77
CA ILE A 14 18.24 -15.56 8.81
C ILE A 14 17.91 -16.97 9.33
N ARG A 15 17.02 -17.05 10.31
CA ARG A 15 16.52 -18.32 10.83
C ARG A 15 15.11 -18.58 10.29
N VAL A 16 15.01 -19.41 9.25
CA VAL A 16 13.72 -19.85 8.72
C VAL A 16 13.22 -21.03 9.55
N CYS A 17 12.34 -20.75 10.51
CA CYS A 17 11.81 -21.73 11.46
C CYS A 17 10.75 -22.69 10.87
N GLY A 18 10.17 -22.36 9.72
CA GLY A 18 9.20 -23.21 9.05
C GLY A 18 8.80 -22.68 7.67
N THR A 19 8.24 -23.58 6.86
CA THR A 19 7.64 -23.29 5.55
C THR A 19 6.34 -24.08 5.43
N GLN A 20 5.29 -23.44 4.93
CA GLN A 20 4.01 -24.09 4.68
C GLN A 20 3.47 -23.69 3.31
N SER A 21 2.91 -24.66 2.60
CA SER A 21 2.32 -24.48 1.27
C SER A 21 1.04 -25.33 1.16
N PRO A 22 -0.06 -24.90 1.78
CA PRO A 22 -1.30 -25.65 1.76
C PRO A 22 -1.87 -25.74 0.34
N GLU A 23 -2.66 -26.79 0.09
CA GLU A 23 -3.32 -26.98 -1.20
C GLU A 23 -4.33 -25.87 -1.50
N ARG A 24 -4.68 -25.70 -2.78
CA ARG A 24 -5.69 -24.72 -3.17
C ARG A 24 -7.04 -25.09 -2.57
N GLY A 25 -7.68 -24.13 -1.90
CA GLY A 25 -8.98 -24.34 -1.26
C GLY A 25 -8.89 -24.80 0.19
N PHE A 26 -7.69 -24.85 0.79
CA PHE A 26 -7.49 -25.16 2.21
C PHE A 26 -8.34 -24.30 3.14
N GLU A 27 -8.65 -23.07 2.73
CA GLU A 27 -9.49 -22.14 3.49
C GLU A 27 -10.93 -22.63 3.71
N ASN A 28 -11.40 -23.61 2.92
CA ASN A 28 -12.74 -24.16 3.03
C ASN A 28 -12.81 -25.37 3.97
N ASP A 29 -11.66 -25.89 4.41
CA ASP A 29 -11.56 -27.03 5.32
C ASP A 29 -11.01 -26.55 6.66
N ALA A 30 -11.91 -26.46 7.65
CA ALA A 30 -11.56 -26.02 9.00
C ALA A 30 -10.46 -26.89 9.64
N GLY A 31 -10.47 -28.20 9.39
CA GLY A 31 -9.45 -29.10 9.94
C GLY A 31 -8.08 -28.89 9.32
N VAL A 32 -8.02 -28.59 8.02
CA VAL A 32 -6.74 -28.21 7.36
C VAL A 32 -6.23 -26.89 7.92
N LEU A 33 -7.13 -25.92 8.14
CA LEU A 33 -6.79 -24.61 8.66
C LEU A 33 -6.26 -24.68 10.11
N GLU A 34 -6.92 -25.45 10.97
CA GLU A 34 -6.46 -25.70 12.36
C GLU A 34 -5.08 -26.37 12.39
N ARG A 35 -4.85 -27.37 11.54
CA ARG A 35 -3.53 -28.01 11.44
C ARG A 35 -2.45 -27.06 10.95
N LEU A 36 -2.79 -26.17 10.01
CA LEU A 36 -1.89 -25.14 9.53
C LEU A 36 -1.53 -24.16 10.66
N GLU A 37 -2.54 -23.65 11.38
CA GLU A 37 -2.35 -22.74 12.53
C GLU A 37 -1.47 -23.37 13.61
N ALA A 38 -1.78 -24.60 14.01
CA ALA A 38 -0.99 -25.34 14.99
C ALA A 38 0.46 -25.55 14.52
N SER A 39 0.66 -25.92 13.26
CA SER A 39 2.01 -26.11 12.69
C SER A 39 2.82 -24.81 12.66
N VAL A 40 2.18 -23.68 12.32
CA VAL A 40 2.87 -22.38 12.34
C VAL A 40 3.17 -21.97 13.79
N ALA A 41 2.23 -22.14 14.72
CA ALA A 41 2.43 -21.81 16.13
C ALA A 41 3.55 -22.63 16.79
N ASP A 42 3.63 -23.93 16.51
CA ASP A 42 4.67 -24.81 17.05
C ASP A 42 6.08 -24.39 16.59
N SER A 43 6.19 -23.81 15.39
CA SER A 43 7.46 -23.27 14.88
C SER A 43 7.96 -22.00 15.59
N ARG A 44 7.11 -21.39 16.44
CA ARG A 44 7.39 -20.17 17.24
C ARG A 44 8.03 -19.03 16.42
N PRO A 45 7.37 -18.58 15.34
CA PRO A 45 7.90 -17.50 14.51
C PRO A 45 7.76 -16.15 15.20
N GLU A 46 8.75 -15.28 15.01
CA GLU A 46 8.63 -13.85 15.34
C GLU A 46 7.96 -13.07 14.21
N ILE A 47 8.16 -13.53 12.96
CA ILE A 47 7.61 -12.94 11.74
C ILE A 47 7.08 -14.07 10.85
N VAL A 48 5.83 -13.94 10.41
CA VAL A 48 5.16 -14.82 9.45
C VAL A 48 4.91 -14.05 8.16
N LEU A 49 5.50 -14.55 7.06
CA LEU A 49 5.33 -14.00 5.72
C LEU A 49 4.27 -14.79 4.96
N ILE A 50 3.14 -14.15 4.64
CA ILE A 50 1.99 -14.79 4.01
C ILE A 50 1.98 -14.46 2.52
N ALA A 51 2.29 -15.43 1.67
CA ALA A 51 2.36 -15.28 0.22
C ALA A 51 1.07 -15.74 -0.49
N LEU A 52 -0.08 -15.27 -0.01
CA LEU A 52 -1.40 -15.53 -0.61
C LEU A 52 -1.94 -14.30 -1.33
N GLY A 53 -2.88 -14.50 -2.25
CA GLY A 53 -3.58 -13.38 -2.88
C GLY A 53 -4.57 -12.73 -1.91
N SER A 54 -4.73 -11.42 -1.99
CA SER A 54 -5.81 -10.70 -1.27
C SER A 54 -7.19 -11.16 -1.77
N PRO A 55 -8.20 -11.34 -0.90
CA PRO A 55 -8.22 -11.02 0.55
C PRO A 55 -7.74 -12.16 1.48
N LYS A 56 -7.24 -13.28 0.93
CA LYS A 56 -6.96 -14.49 1.72
C LYS A 56 -5.80 -14.31 2.70
N GLN A 57 -4.80 -13.52 2.34
CA GLN A 57 -3.66 -13.25 3.22
C GLN A 57 -4.08 -12.45 4.47
N GLU A 58 -5.05 -11.54 4.32
CA GLU A 58 -5.58 -10.74 5.42
C GLU A 58 -6.36 -11.62 6.40
N TYR A 59 -7.28 -12.46 5.90
CA TYR A 59 -8.03 -13.39 6.75
C TYR A 59 -7.14 -14.40 7.46
N LEU A 60 -6.14 -14.97 6.77
CA LEU A 60 -5.20 -15.89 7.42
C LEU A 60 -4.34 -15.16 8.45
N GLY A 61 -3.93 -13.93 8.18
CA GLY A 61 -3.19 -13.10 9.12
C GLY A 61 -3.98 -12.81 10.39
N GLU A 62 -5.26 -12.45 10.26
CA GLU A 62 -6.16 -12.23 11.41
C GLU A 62 -6.28 -13.49 12.27
N ARG A 63 -6.52 -14.65 11.66
CA ARG A 63 -6.62 -15.93 12.39
C ARG A 63 -5.33 -16.29 13.11
N LEU A 64 -4.19 -16.13 12.45
CA LEU A 64 -2.89 -16.41 13.07
C LEU A 64 -2.55 -15.42 14.19
N LEU A 65 -3.03 -14.17 14.10
CA LEU A 65 -2.87 -13.17 15.15
C LEU A 65 -3.64 -13.54 16.43
N GLU A 66 -4.82 -14.16 16.31
CA GLU A 66 -5.59 -14.66 17.47
C GLU A 66 -4.82 -15.71 18.27
N VAL A 67 -4.10 -16.62 17.59
CA VAL A 67 -3.34 -17.70 18.24
C VAL A 67 -1.89 -17.32 18.59
N MET A 68 -1.32 -16.32 17.91
CA MET A 68 0.06 -15.86 18.12
C MET A 68 0.14 -14.32 18.16
N PRO A 69 -0.41 -13.67 19.20
CA PRO A 69 -0.48 -12.20 19.27
C PRO A 69 0.87 -11.48 19.35
N GLY A 70 1.96 -12.21 19.65
CA GLY A 70 3.32 -11.67 19.71
C GLY A 70 4.10 -11.70 18.39
N ALA A 71 3.56 -12.33 17.35
CA ALA A 71 4.20 -12.45 16.05
C ALA A 71 3.75 -11.35 15.08
N TRP A 72 4.62 -11.01 14.12
CA TRP A 72 4.29 -10.07 13.05
C TRP A 72 3.80 -10.80 11.80
N PHE A 73 2.71 -10.34 11.20
CA PHE A 73 2.14 -10.93 9.98
C PHE A 73 2.28 -9.96 8.81
N ILE A 74 2.91 -10.41 7.73
CA ILE A 74 3.17 -9.58 6.55
C ILE A 74 2.64 -10.28 5.31
N GLY A 75 1.65 -9.67 4.66
CA GLY A 75 1.17 -10.08 3.35
C GLY A 75 2.19 -9.76 2.26
N CYS A 76 2.74 -10.79 1.62
CA CYS A 76 3.77 -10.67 0.58
C CYS A 76 3.23 -10.94 -0.83
N GLY A 77 2.00 -11.46 -0.96
CA GLY A 77 1.45 -11.87 -2.25
C GLY A 77 2.41 -12.75 -3.05
N ILE A 78 2.64 -12.39 -4.31
CA ILE A 78 3.46 -13.17 -5.26
C ILE A 78 4.98 -12.98 -5.08
N SER A 79 5.44 -12.27 -4.04
CA SER A 79 6.86 -11.91 -3.87
C SER A 79 7.81 -13.12 -3.86
N PHE A 80 7.43 -14.22 -3.22
CA PHE A 80 8.23 -15.44 -3.22
C PHE A 80 8.31 -16.13 -4.58
N SER A 81 7.30 -15.96 -5.45
CA SER A 81 7.35 -16.49 -6.81
C SER A 81 8.34 -15.72 -7.67
N PHE A 82 8.48 -14.40 -7.46
CA PHE A 82 9.54 -13.61 -8.08
C PHE A 82 10.92 -14.01 -7.54
N MET A 83 11.05 -14.18 -6.22
CA MET A 83 12.32 -14.52 -5.59
C MET A 83 12.83 -15.91 -5.97
N SER A 84 11.93 -16.89 -6.09
CA SER A 84 12.27 -18.25 -6.54
C SER A 84 12.45 -18.38 -8.06
N GLY A 85 12.28 -17.30 -8.83
CA GLY A 85 12.45 -17.31 -10.28
C GLY A 85 11.29 -17.94 -11.07
N HIS A 86 10.22 -18.39 -10.41
CA HIS A 86 9.03 -18.96 -11.06
C HIS A 86 8.28 -17.93 -11.91
N VAL A 87 8.31 -16.66 -11.51
CA VAL A 87 7.67 -15.57 -12.25
C VAL A 87 8.71 -14.55 -12.65
N ARG A 88 8.74 -14.19 -13.94
CA ARG A 88 9.66 -13.16 -14.45
C ARG A 88 9.01 -11.78 -14.33
N ARG A 89 9.70 -10.85 -13.67
CA ARG A 89 9.35 -9.44 -13.71
C ARG A 89 9.52 -8.88 -15.11
N ALA A 90 8.75 -7.83 -15.43
CA ALA A 90 8.94 -7.09 -16.67
C ALA A 90 10.36 -6.50 -16.74
N PRO A 91 10.95 -6.35 -17.94
CA PRO A 91 12.20 -5.62 -18.11
C PRO A 91 12.18 -4.23 -17.46
N ALA A 92 13.33 -3.74 -17.00
CA ALA A 92 13.41 -2.46 -16.27
C ALA A 92 12.86 -1.27 -17.07
N TRP A 93 13.03 -1.26 -18.40
CA TRP A 93 12.48 -0.21 -19.24
C TRP A 93 10.94 -0.22 -19.23
N MET A 94 10.30 -1.39 -19.24
CA MET A 94 8.84 -1.50 -19.15
C MET A 94 8.32 -1.06 -17.78
N GLN A 95 9.03 -1.41 -16.70
CA GLN A 95 8.68 -0.94 -15.36
C GLN A 95 8.73 0.59 -15.29
N ARG A 96 9.79 1.22 -15.82
CA ARG A 96 9.96 2.68 -15.82
C ARG A 96 8.92 3.41 -16.68
N CYS A 97 8.48 2.80 -17.77
CA CYS A 97 7.45 3.36 -18.65
C CYS A 97 6.02 3.03 -18.20
N GLY A 98 5.82 2.35 -17.06
CA GLY A 98 4.50 1.95 -16.59
C GLY A 98 3.83 0.84 -17.43
N LEU A 99 4.59 0.12 -18.27
CA LEU A 99 4.10 -0.93 -19.18
C LEU A 99 4.11 -2.33 -18.54
N GLU A 100 4.30 -2.43 -17.22
CA GLU A 100 4.32 -3.72 -16.53
C GLU A 100 2.98 -4.47 -16.68
N TRP A 101 1.85 -3.76 -16.72
CA TRP A 101 0.53 -4.36 -16.93
C TRP A 101 0.45 -5.09 -18.28
N LEU A 102 1.07 -4.55 -19.34
CA LEU A 102 1.09 -5.14 -20.67
C LEU A 102 1.96 -6.41 -20.69
N HIS A 103 3.11 -6.36 -20.01
CA HIS A 103 3.96 -7.55 -19.84
C HIS A 103 3.24 -8.67 -19.07
N ARG A 104 2.46 -8.33 -18.04
CA ARG A 104 1.64 -9.31 -17.30
C ARG A 104 0.51 -9.86 -18.18
N LEU A 105 -0.15 -9.00 -18.96
CA LEU A 105 -1.18 -9.42 -19.91
C LEU A 105 -0.62 -10.40 -20.95
N ALA A 106 0.58 -10.15 -21.47
CA ALA A 106 1.24 -11.05 -22.43
C ALA A 106 1.59 -12.42 -21.82
N GLN A 107 1.95 -12.47 -20.54
CA GLN A 107 2.24 -13.73 -19.84
C GLN A 107 0.99 -14.53 -19.53
N GLU A 108 -0.12 -13.86 -19.18
CA GLU A 108 -1.36 -14.53 -18.77
C GLU A 108 -2.61 -13.94 -19.46
N PRO A 109 -2.70 -14.03 -20.81
CA PRO A 109 -3.73 -13.33 -21.56
C PRO A 109 -5.14 -13.79 -21.19
N ARG A 110 -5.33 -15.10 -20.97
CA ARG A 110 -6.62 -15.68 -20.58
C ARG A 110 -7.12 -15.20 -19.22
N ARG A 111 -6.21 -14.97 -18.26
CA ARG A 111 -6.57 -14.58 -16.89
C ARG A 111 -6.78 -13.07 -16.77
N LEU A 112 -5.99 -12.26 -17.48
CA LEU A 112 -5.91 -10.81 -17.26
C LEU A 112 -6.62 -9.97 -18.33
N ALA A 113 -6.95 -10.51 -19.51
CA ALA A 113 -7.56 -9.74 -20.59
C ALA A 113 -8.88 -9.09 -20.18
N ARG A 114 -9.79 -9.84 -19.52
CA ARG A 114 -11.06 -9.27 -19.06
C ARG A 114 -10.83 -8.15 -18.04
N ARG A 115 -9.98 -8.39 -17.05
CA ARG A 115 -9.69 -7.41 -15.99
C ARG A 115 -9.09 -6.12 -16.56
N TYR A 116 -8.20 -6.19 -17.53
CA TYR A 116 -7.52 -5.00 -18.04
C TYR A 116 -8.27 -4.32 -19.18
N LEU A 117 -8.73 -5.09 -20.17
CA LEU A 117 -9.32 -4.52 -21.38
C LEU A 117 -10.81 -4.20 -21.19
N VAL A 118 -11.53 -5.00 -20.41
CA VAL A 118 -12.98 -4.84 -20.25
C VAL A 118 -13.30 -4.01 -19.00
N GLU A 119 -12.65 -4.30 -17.87
CA GLU A 119 -12.93 -3.59 -16.61
C GLU A 119 -12.04 -2.36 -16.42
N GLY A 120 -10.76 -2.46 -16.81
CA GLY A 120 -9.77 -1.40 -16.60
C GLY A 120 -9.91 -0.20 -17.55
N ILE A 121 -10.13 -0.44 -18.85
CA ILE A 121 -10.20 0.64 -19.86
C ILE A 121 -11.35 1.63 -19.59
N PRO A 122 -12.59 1.19 -19.29
CA PRO A 122 -13.68 2.14 -19.00
C PRO A 122 -13.41 3.00 -17.77
N PHE A 123 -12.80 2.41 -16.73
CA PHE A 123 -12.41 3.15 -15.53
C PHE A 123 -11.29 4.16 -15.82
N ALA A 124 -10.26 3.76 -16.56
CA ALA A 124 -9.21 4.68 -16.96
C ALA A 124 -9.74 5.82 -17.84
N ALA A 125 -10.65 5.52 -18.76
CA ALA A 125 -11.28 6.50 -19.62
C ALA A 125 -12.15 7.49 -18.82
N SER A 126 -12.94 7.01 -17.85
CA SER A 126 -13.76 7.89 -17.00
C SER A 126 -12.89 8.80 -16.13
N LEU A 127 -11.79 8.28 -15.57
CA LEU A 127 -10.84 9.05 -14.79
C LEU A 127 -10.15 10.13 -15.63
N LEU A 128 -9.66 9.77 -16.82
CA LEU A 128 -9.00 10.72 -17.73
C LEU A 128 -9.98 11.78 -18.25
N PHE A 129 -11.20 11.38 -18.57
CA PHE A 129 -12.24 12.32 -19.01
C PHE A 129 -12.66 13.27 -17.88
N GLY A 130 -12.81 12.76 -16.65
CA GLY A 130 -13.07 13.58 -15.47
C GLY A 130 -11.96 14.60 -15.23
N ALA A 131 -10.71 14.14 -15.19
CA ALA A 131 -9.54 15.01 -15.02
C ALA A 131 -9.39 16.05 -16.16
N PHE A 132 -9.70 15.66 -17.40
CA PHE A 132 -9.68 16.57 -18.54
C PHE A 132 -10.77 17.64 -18.44
N ARG A 133 -11.99 17.26 -18.04
CA ARG A 133 -13.10 18.19 -17.82
C ARG A 133 -12.82 19.18 -16.69
N GLU A 134 -12.27 18.72 -15.58
CA GLU A 134 -11.85 19.58 -14.47
C GLU A 134 -10.77 20.56 -14.92
N ARG A 135 -9.77 20.10 -15.67
CA ARG A 135 -8.69 20.97 -16.16
C ARG A 135 -9.16 22.02 -17.16
N LEU A 136 -10.15 21.69 -18.00
CA LEU A 136 -10.80 22.66 -18.89
C LEU A 136 -11.73 23.62 -18.13
N GLY A 137 -12.40 23.16 -17.06
CA GLY A 137 -13.27 23.98 -16.22
C GLY A 137 -12.51 24.93 -15.28
N GLU A 138 -11.38 24.49 -14.72
CA GLU A 138 -10.54 25.29 -13.81
C GLU A 138 -9.74 26.38 -14.52
N ALA A 139 -9.52 26.27 -15.83
CA ALA A 139 -8.93 27.35 -16.63
C ALA A 139 -9.79 28.63 -16.62
N ALA A 140 -11.06 28.54 -16.21
CA ALA A 140 -12.01 29.66 -16.20
C ALA A 140 -12.27 30.28 -14.81
N GLY A 141 -11.71 29.76 -13.71
CA GLY A 141 -12.17 30.18 -12.37
C GLY A 141 -11.28 29.91 -11.17
N ARG A 142 -9.98 29.66 -11.32
CA ARG A 142 -9.10 29.57 -10.15
C ARG A 142 -8.82 30.96 -9.59
N GLU A 143 -9.47 31.31 -8.47
CA GLU A 143 -8.91 32.33 -7.60
C GLU A 143 -7.52 31.88 -7.12
N PRO A 144 -6.53 32.80 -7.07
CA PRO A 144 -5.21 32.48 -6.59
C PRO A 144 -5.30 31.92 -5.16
N ILE A 145 -4.65 30.77 -4.93
CA ILE A 145 -4.50 30.21 -3.59
C ILE A 145 -3.92 31.32 -2.69
N PRO A 146 -4.60 31.70 -1.59
CA PRO A 146 -4.08 32.72 -0.69
C PRO A 146 -2.70 32.28 -0.23
N SER A 147 -1.71 33.16 -0.42
CA SER A 147 -0.34 32.85 -0.05
C SER A 147 -0.29 32.47 1.43
N PRO A 148 0.44 31.41 1.81
CA PRO A 148 0.60 31.07 3.21
C PRO A 148 1.13 32.30 3.96
N PRO A 149 0.68 32.52 5.21
CA PRO A 149 1.14 33.67 5.99
C PRO A 149 2.67 33.67 6.00
N ARG A 150 3.27 34.81 5.65
CA ARG A 150 4.73 34.92 5.63
C ARG A 150 5.27 34.45 6.98
N PRO A 151 6.29 33.58 7.03
CA PRO A 151 6.88 33.18 8.29
C PRO A 151 7.25 34.46 9.05
N ARG A 152 6.85 34.53 10.32
CA ARG A 152 7.22 35.67 11.17
C ARG A 152 8.73 35.82 11.10
N ARG A 153 9.20 37.04 10.79
CA ARG A 153 10.62 37.37 10.79
C ARG A 153 11.21 36.90 12.13
N VAL A 154 12.10 35.93 12.07
CA VAL A 154 12.94 35.57 13.22
C VAL A 154 13.82 36.80 13.48
N ASP A 155 13.95 37.21 14.74
CA ASP A 155 14.86 38.31 15.09
C ASP A 155 16.30 37.91 14.73
N ALA A 156 17.23 38.88 14.70
CA ALA A 156 18.63 38.67 14.29
C ALA A 156 19.40 37.63 15.14
N ARG A 157 18.76 37.00 16.13
CA ARG A 157 19.30 36.00 17.04
C ARG A 157 18.86 34.57 16.74
N GLY A 158 18.05 34.33 15.71
CA GLY A 158 17.68 32.97 15.29
C GLY A 158 16.72 32.24 16.23
N THR A 159 16.17 32.91 17.24
CA THR A 159 15.28 32.28 18.22
C THR A 159 13.82 32.49 17.80
N PRO A 160 13.04 31.42 17.54
CA PRO A 160 11.61 31.59 17.27
C PRO A 160 10.92 32.17 18.51
N PRO A 161 9.99 33.14 18.35
CA PRO A 161 9.23 33.66 19.49
C PRO A 161 8.45 32.51 20.13
N ARG A 162 8.45 32.46 21.47
CA ARG A 162 7.68 31.45 22.23
C ARG A 162 6.24 31.41 21.73
N PRO A 163 5.67 30.21 21.45
CA PRO A 163 4.25 30.11 21.12
C PRO A 163 3.43 30.68 22.29
N ALA A 164 2.36 31.40 21.96
CA ALA A 164 1.43 31.88 22.98
C ALA A 164 0.86 30.68 23.74
N PRO A 165 0.67 30.79 25.07
CA PRO A 165 0.06 29.72 25.84
C PRO A 165 -1.33 29.39 25.28
N TRP A 166 -1.60 28.09 25.13
CA TRP A 166 -2.89 27.57 24.69
C TRP A 166 -4.01 28.20 25.54
N GLY A 167 -4.97 28.87 24.88
CA GLY A 167 -6.12 29.50 25.55
C GLY A 167 -6.15 31.02 25.57
N THR A 168 -5.24 31.73 24.88
CA THR A 168 -5.45 33.18 24.65
C THR A 168 -6.50 33.36 23.55
N PRO A 169 -7.65 34.01 23.78
CA PRO A 169 -8.62 34.26 22.73
C PRO A 169 -7.95 35.14 21.66
N GLY A 170 -7.86 34.61 20.43
CA GLY A 170 -7.46 35.41 19.29
C GLY A 170 -8.42 36.59 19.18
N ARG A 171 -7.91 37.81 19.17
CA ARG A 171 -8.69 38.99 18.80
C ARG A 171 -9.22 38.73 17.38
N THR A 172 -10.47 38.30 17.28
CA THR A 172 -11.26 38.40 16.06
C THR A 172 -11.25 39.87 15.66
N THR A 173 -10.52 40.18 14.60
CA THR A 173 -10.70 41.44 13.88
C THR A 173 -12.12 41.43 13.34
N THR A 174 -13.02 42.12 14.04
CA THR A 174 -14.35 42.47 13.56
C THR A 174 -14.24 43.06 12.15
N PRO A 175 -14.99 42.59 11.15
CA PRO A 175 -15.08 43.29 9.88
C PRO A 175 -15.78 44.62 10.14
N ALA A 176 -15.10 45.73 9.85
CA ALA A 176 -15.72 47.05 9.89
C ALA A 176 -16.95 47.07 8.98
N SER A 177 -18.12 47.33 9.57
CA SER A 177 -19.34 47.66 8.88
C SER A 177 -19.11 48.85 7.95
N ARG A 178 -19.43 48.68 6.65
CA ARG A 178 -19.55 49.81 5.72
C ARG A 178 -20.76 50.67 6.14
N PRO A 179 -20.61 52.00 6.34
CA PRO A 179 -21.75 52.88 6.44
C PRO A 179 -22.34 53.07 5.03
N GLY A 180 -23.66 53.09 4.97
CA GLY A 180 -24.42 53.25 3.72
C GLY A 180 -24.20 54.59 3.04
N THR A 181 -24.45 54.59 1.74
CA THR A 181 -25.17 55.60 0.95
C THR A 181 -25.61 54.94 -0.35
#